data_AF-B4DHM2-F1
#
_entry.id   AF-B4DHM2-F1
#
_cell.length_a   1.000
_cell.length_b   1.000
_cell.length_c   1.000
_cell.angle_alpha   90.00
_cell.angle_beta   90.00
_cell.angle_gamma   90.00
#
_symmetry.space_group_name_H-M   'P 1'
#
loop_
_entity.id
_entity.type
_entity.pdbx_description
1 polymer ?
#
loop_
_entity_poly.entity_id
_entity_poly.type
_entity_poly.pdbx_seq_one_letter_code
_entity_poly.pdbx_strand_id
1 'polypeptide(L)'
;MMRLGGRLVLNTKEELANERLMTLKIAEMKEAMRTLIFPPSMHFFQAKHLIERSQVFNILRMMPKGAALHLHDIGIVTMDWLVRNVTYRPHCHICFTPRGIMQFRFAHPTPRPSEKCSKWILLEDYRKRVQNVTEFDDSLLRNFTLVTQHPEVIYTNQNVVWSKFETIFFTISGLIHYAPVFRDYVFRSMQEFYEDNVLYMEIRARLLPVYELSGEHHDEEWSVKTYQEVAQKFVETHPEFIGIKIIYSDHR
;
A
#
# COMPACT_ATOMS: atom_id res chain seq x y z
N MET A 1 -21.49 18.12 -21.64
CA MET A 1 -21.42 17.03 -20.64
C MET A 1 -21.25 17.68 -19.27
N MET A 2 -22.26 17.66 -18.39
CA MET A 2 -22.13 18.24 -17.05
C MET A 2 -21.24 17.33 -16.21
N ARG A 3 -20.09 17.85 -15.78
CA ARG A 3 -19.20 17.18 -14.83
C ARG A 3 -19.53 17.68 -13.44
N LEU A 4 -19.47 16.82 -12.43
CA LEU A 4 -19.55 17.23 -11.02
C LEU A 4 -18.52 18.34 -10.78
N GLY A 5 -18.94 19.47 -10.21
CA GLY A 5 -18.08 20.64 -10.01
C GLY A 5 -17.85 21.54 -11.25
N GLY A 6 -18.32 21.16 -12.45
CA GLY A 6 -18.09 21.93 -13.69
C GLY A 6 -18.83 23.26 -13.80
N ARG A 7 -19.68 23.60 -12.81
CA ARG A 7 -20.37 24.89 -12.67
C ARG A 7 -19.86 25.69 -11.46
N LEU A 8 -18.81 25.23 -10.79
CA LEU A 8 -18.20 25.98 -9.71
C LEU A 8 -17.58 27.25 -10.30
N VAL A 9 -18.02 28.40 -9.78
CA VAL A 9 -17.41 29.68 -10.09
C VAL A 9 -16.20 29.79 -9.17
N LEU A 10 -15.01 29.84 -9.76
CA LEU A 10 -13.77 29.99 -9.02
C LEU A 10 -13.72 31.40 -8.44
N ASN A 11 -13.30 31.52 -7.18
CA ASN A 11 -12.96 32.82 -6.62
C ASN A 11 -11.59 33.30 -7.15
N THR A 12 -11.23 34.56 -6.90
CA THR A 12 -9.99 35.16 -7.40
C THR A 12 -8.72 34.38 -7.04
N LYS A 13 -8.66 33.76 -5.85
CA LYS A 13 -7.50 32.95 -5.44
C LYS A 13 -7.46 31.62 -6.19
N GLU A 14 -8.62 31.00 -6.40
CA GLU A 14 -8.77 29.75 -7.16
C GLU A 14 -8.47 29.95 -8.64
N GLU A 15 -8.88 31.08 -9.22
CA GLU A 15 -8.54 31.47 -10.59
C GLU A 15 -7.02 31.62 -10.76
N LEU A 16 -6.36 32.30 -9.83
CA LEU A 16 -4.89 32.45 -9.84
C LEU A 16 -4.17 31.10 -9.67
N ALA A 17 -4.69 30.23 -8.80
CA ALA A 17 -4.14 28.88 -8.63
C ALA A 17 -4.31 28.04 -9.90
N ASN A 18 -5.48 28.11 -10.54
CA ASN A 18 -5.77 27.45 -11.80
C ASN A 18 -4.86 27.98 -12.93
N GLU A 19 -4.66 29.29 -13.03
CA GLU A 19 -3.76 29.89 -14.01
C GLU A 19 -2.35 29.29 -13.88
N ARG A 20 -1.78 29.27 -12.67
CA ARG A 20 -0.46 28.69 -12.41
C ARG A 20 -0.38 27.21 -12.77
N LEU A 21 -1.38 26.42 -12.35
CA LEU A 21 -1.45 25.00 -12.69
C LEU A 21 -1.49 24.78 -14.21
N MET A 22 -2.30 25.56 -14.92
CA MET A 22 -2.47 25.46 -16.36
C MET A 22 -1.22 25.89 -17.11
N THR A 23 -0.52 26.94 -16.68
CA THR A 23 0.78 27.34 -17.23
C THR A 23 1.80 26.19 -17.15
N LEU A 24 1.94 25.58 -15.98
CA LEU A 24 2.87 24.46 -15.77
C LEU A 24 2.49 23.23 -16.59
N LYS A 25 1.20 22.90 -16.63
CA LYS A 25 0.67 21.81 -17.46
C LYS A 25 0.98 22.02 -18.94
N ILE A 26 0.74 23.22 -19.47
CA ILE A 26 1.03 23.55 -20.87
C ILE A 26 2.54 23.46 -21.15
N ALA A 27 3.38 23.91 -20.22
CA ALA A 27 4.83 23.80 -20.34
C ALA A 27 5.30 22.33 -20.38
N GLU A 28 4.83 21.48 -19.45
CA GLU A 28 5.14 20.04 -19.45
C GLU A 28 4.64 19.34 -20.72
N MET A 29 3.47 19.72 -21.24
CA MET A 29 2.95 19.20 -22.52
C MET A 29 3.81 19.61 -23.72
N LYS A 30 4.27 20.86 -23.79
CA LYS A 30 5.17 21.33 -24.85
C LYS A 30 6.51 20.60 -24.80
N GLU A 31 7.05 20.39 -23.61
CA GLU A 31 8.29 19.65 -23.42
C GLU A 31 8.15 18.18 -23.83
N ALA A 32 7.02 17.55 -23.50
CA ALA A 32 6.71 16.20 -23.96
C ALA A 32 6.59 16.10 -25.49
N MET A 33 5.99 17.11 -26.15
CA MET A 33 5.93 17.17 -27.62
C MET A 33 7.33 17.32 -28.25
N ARG A 34 8.23 18.06 -27.60
CA ARG A 34 9.59 18.30 -28.09
C ARG A 34 10.51 17.09 -27.89
N THR A 35 10.42 16.44 -26.72
CA THR A 35 11.28 15.31 -26.34
C THR A 35 10.72 13.96 -26.75
N LEU A 36 9.43 13.91 -27.11
CA LEU A 36 8.64 12.69 -27.31
C LEU A 36 8.56 11.80 -26.05
N ILE A 37 8.91 12.33 -24.88
CA ILE A 37 8.74 11.65 -23.59
C ILE A 37 7.42 12.12 -22.99
N PHE A 38 6.40 11.26 -23.05
CA PHE A 38 5.07 11.56 -22.52
C PHE A 38 4.67 10.49 -21.49
N PRO A 39 4.81 10.76 -20.17
CA PRO A 39 4.53 9.76 -19.12
C PRO A 39 3.15 9.08 -19.22
N PRO A 40 2.06 9.76 -19.61
CA PRO A 40 0.75 9.12 -19.77
C PRO A 40 0.68 8.04 -20.87
N SER A 41 1.63 7.99 -21.81
CA SER A 41 1.70 6.93 -22.83
C SER A 41 2.72 5.83 -22.51
N MET A 42 3.38 5.89 -21.34
CA MET A 42 4.36 4.90 -20.89
C MET A 42 3.72 3.92 -19.91
N HIS A 43 4.28 2.71 -19.81
CA HIS A 43 3.89 1.79 -18.74
C HIS A 43 4.14 2.44 -17.38
N PHE A 44 3.19 2.34 -16.44
CA PHE A 44 3.25 3.07 -15.16
C PHE A 44 4.55 2.85 -14.39
N PHE A 45 5.08 1.62 -14.33
CA PHE A 45 6.35 1.33 -13.64
C PHE A 45 7.55 2.10 -14.20
N GLN A 46 7.53 2.43 -15.49
CA GLN A 46 8.55 3.26 -16.13
C GLN A 46 8.21 4.74 -15.98
N ALA A 47 6.93 5.11 -16.08
CA ALA A 47 6.47 6.49 -15.97
C ALA A 47 6.60 7.09 -14.56
N LYS A 48 6.53 6.24 -13.51
CA LYS A 48 6.42 6.68 -12.11
C LYS A 48 7.48 7.72 -11.71
N HIS A 49 8.75 7.46 -12.01
CA HIS A 49 9.84 8.38 -11.65
C HIS A 49 9.78 9.72 -12.39
N LEU A 50 9.14 9.76 -13.57
CA LEU A 50 8.89 11.01 -14.31
C LEU A 50 7.72 11.78 -13.69
N ILE A 51 6.64 11.06 -13.33
CA ILE A 51 5.47 11.64 -12.65
C ILE A 51 5.88 12.27 -11.32
N GLU A 52 6.72 11.59 -10.53
CA GLU A 52 7.17 12.11 -9.23
C GLU A 52 8.03 13.38 -9.32
N ARG A 53 8.63 13.66 -10.49
CA ARG A 53 9.39 14.90 -10.76
C ARG A 53 8.54 16.01 -11.36
N SER A 54 7.32 15.71 -11.81
CA SER A 54 6.41 16.68 -12.42
C SER A 54 6.01 17.77 -11.42
N GLN A 55 6.06 19.03 -11.85
CA GLN A 55 5.57 20.15 -11.06
C GLN A 55 4.05 20.13 -10.97
N VAL A 56 3.38 19.69 -12.04
CA VAL A 56 1.92 19.46 -12.03
C VAL A 56 1.57 18.44 -10.96
N PHE A 57 2.26 17.28 -10.92
CA PHE A 57 1.99 16.26 -9.91
C PHE A 57 2.23 16.77 -8.49
N ASN A 58 3.29 17.55 -8.26
CA ASN A 58 3.54 18.16 -6.95
C ASN A 58 2.40 19.08 -6.49
N ILE A 59 1.81 19.86 -7.39
CA ILE A 59 0.61 20.65 -7.08
C ILE A 59 -0.58 19.74 -6.78
N LEU A 60 -0.81 18.69 -7.58
CA LEU A 60 -1.93 17.76 -7.36
C LEU A 60 -1.85 17.04 -6.00
N ARG A 61 -0.65 16.75 -5.49
CA ARG A 61 -0.45 16.23 -4.13
C ARG A 61 -0.91 17.22 -3.06
N MET A 62 -0.64 18.51 -3.26
CA MET A 62 -1.04 19.58 -2.34
C MET A 62 -2.55 19.88 -2.36
N MET A 63 -3.27 19.50 -3.42
CA MET A 63 -4.70 19.77 -3.52
C MET A 63 -5.50 18.96 -2.50
N PRO A 64 -6.48 19.56 -1.81
CA PRO A 64 -7.37 18.82 -0.93
C PRO A 64 -8.19 17.83 -1.74
N LYS A 65 -8.10 16.56 -1.38
CA LYS A 65 -8.86 15.46 -1.96
C LYS A 65 -9.94 15.09 -0.96
N GLY A 66 -11.19 15.40 -1.30
CA GLY A 66 -12.31 15.20 -0.38
C GLY A 66 -12.39 13.78 0.16
N ALA A 67 -12.21 12.78 -0.71
CA ALA A 67 -12.27 11.37 -0.30
C ALA A 67 -11.54 10.42 -1.24
N ALA A 68 -11.04 9.31 -0.69
CA ALA A 68 -10.70 8.10 -1.43
C ALA A 68 -11.80 7.04 -1.20
N LEU A 69 -12.63 6.81 -2.22
CA LEU A 69 -13.88 6.04 -2.12
C LEU A 69 -13.78 4.57 -2.59
N HIS A 70 -12.60 4.15 -3.04
CA HIS A 70 -12.37 2.79 -3.49
C HIS A 70 -10.98 2.34 -3.02
N LEU A 71 -10.92 1.88 -1.78
CA LEU A 71 -9.72 1.32 -1.18
C LEU A 71 -9.99 -0.11 -0.78
N HIS A 72 -8.96 -0.94 -0.81
CA HIS A 72 -8.96 -2.26 -0.17
C HIS A 72 -8.21 -2.14 1.15
N ASP A 73 -8.66 -2.87 2.18
CA ASP A 73 -8.02 -2.91 3.50
C ASP A 73 -6.54 -3.30 3.46
N ILE A 74 -6.13 -4.06 2.45
CA ILE A 74 -4.75 -4.41 2.15
C ILE A 74 -4.36 -3.87 0.77
N GLY A 75 -3.14 -3.34 0.66
CA GLY A 75 -2.57 -2.78 -0.57
C GLY A 75 -2.59 -1.25 -0.62
N ILE A 76 -2.83 -0.59 0.51
CA ILE A 76 -2.95 0.87 0.64
C ILE A 76 -1.85 1.51 1.51
N VAL A 77 -0.81 0.73 1.82
CA VAL A 77 0.39 1.18 2.55
C VAL A 77 1.62 0.88 1.72
N THR A 78 2.60 1.77 1.77
CA THR A 78 3.89 1.60 1.08
C THR A 78 4.61 0.33 1.56
N MET A 79 4.91 -0.59 0.64
CA MET A 79 5.52 -1.88 0.97
C MET A 79 6.94 -1.78 1.54
N ASP A 80 7.64 -0.66 1.28
CA ASP A 80 8.94 -0.37 1.90
C ASP A 80 8.82 -0.34 3.44
N TRP A 81 7.76 0.27 3.99
CA TRP A 81 7.50 0.25 5.43
C TRP A 81 7.28 -1.17 5.93
N LEU A 82 6.51 -1.99 5.20
CA LEU A 82 6.27 -3.38 5.60
C LEU A 82 7.59 -4.18 5.64
N VAL A 83 8.45 -4.03 4.63
CA VAL A 83 9.76 -4.68 4.58
C VAL A 83 10.68 -4.13 5.68
N ARG A 84 10.97 -2.83 5.69
CA ARG A 84 12.03 -2.24 6.52
C ARG A 84 11.63 -2.01 7.97
N ASN A 85 10.33 -1.97 8.29
CA ASN A 85 9.85 -1.86 9.67
C ASN A 85 9.29 -3.19 10.19
N VAL A 86 8.26 -3.73 9.55
CA VAL A 86 7.50 -4.85 10.13
C VAL A 86 8.32 -6.13 10.14
N THR A 87 9.01 -6.46 9.05
CA THR A 87 9.81 -7.70 9.01
C THR A 87 11.07 -7.66 9.89
N TYR A 88 11.39 -6.51 10.47
CA TYR A 88 12.47 -6.31 11.45
C TYR A 88 12.00 -6.46 12.90
N ARG A 89 10.70 -6.59 13.14
CA ARG A 89 10.16 -6.74 14.49
C ARG A 89 10.53 -8.11 15.08
N PRO A 90 10.67 -8.21 16.42
CA PRO A 90 10.95 -9.46 17.10
C PRO A 90 9.90 -10.53 16.79
N HIS A 91 10.30 -11.79 16.89
CA HIS A 91 9.43 -12.96 16.69
C HIS A 91 8.80 -13.09 15.29
N CYS A 92 9.28 -12.34 14.30
CA CYS A 92 8.86 -12.52 12.91
C CYS A 92 9.61 -13.69 12.28
N HIS A 93 8.88 -14.72 11.87
CA HIS A 93 9.42 -15.88 11.17
C HIS A 93 9.09 -15.83 9.68
N ILE A 94 9.98 -16.40 8.87
CA ILE A 94 9.80 -16.67 7.45
C ILE A 94 9.83 -18.18 7.21
N CYS A 95 9.04 -18.62 6.25
CA CYS A 95 9.04 -19.97 5.71
C CYS A 95 8.93 -19.89 4.17
N PHE A 96 9.45 -20.91 3.50
CA PHE A 96 9.27 -21.11 2.06
C PHE A 96 8.43 -22.37 1.85
N THR A 97 7.29 -22.23 1.18
CA THR A 97 6.43 -23.35 0.82
C THR A 97 7.13 -24.29 -0.19
N PRO A 98 6.65 -25.52 -0.42
CA PRO A 98 7.19 -26.40 -1.46
C PRO A 98 7.20 -25.77 -2.87
N ARG A 99 6.34 -24.77 -3.12
CA ARG A 99 6.29 -24.01 -4.38
C ARG A 99 7.21 -22.78 -4.39
N GLY A 100 8.02 -22.58 -3.35
CA GLY A 100 8.92 -21.43 -3.21
C GLY A 100 8.25 -20.12 -2.78
N ILE A 101 6.93 -20.12 -2.50
CA ILE A 101 6.20 -18.93 -2.02
C ILE A 101 6.60 -18.65 -0.58
N MET A 102 6.90 -17.40 -0.27
CA MET A 102 7.24 -16.93 1.07
C MET A 102 5.98 -16.86 1.95
N GLN A 103 6.11 -17.30 3.19
CA GLN A 103 5.11 -17.09 4.24
C GLN A 103 5.77 -16.45 5.46
N PHE A 104 5.01 -15.59 6.12
CA PHE A 104 5.44 -14.91 7.33
C PHE A 104 4.50 -15.23 8.48
N ARG A 105 5.03 -15.23 9.70
CA ARG A 105 4.23 -15.37 10.92
C ARG A 105 4.96 -14.77 12.10
N PHE A 106 4.25 -14.03 12.94
CA PHE A 106 4.73 -13.66 14.27
C PHE A 106 4.37 -14.77 15.27
N ALA A 107 5.34 -15.30 16.01
CA ALA A 107 5.06 -16.32 17.03
C ALA A 107 6.17 -16.45 18.07
N HIS A 108 5.78 -16.76 19.30
CA HIS A 108 6.70 -17.23 20.33
C HIS A 108 6.04 -18.35 21.15
N PRO A 109 6.61 -19.58 21.18
CA PRO A 109 7.85 -20.03 20.53
C PRO A 109 7.73 -20.17 18.99
N THR A 110 8.83 -20.54 18.32
CA THR A 110 8.85 -20.79 16.87
C THR A 110 7.74 -21.77 16.44
N PRO A 111 6.99 -21.49 15.37
CA PRO A 111 5.88 -22.35 14.97
C PRO A 111 6.34 -23.76 14.57
N ARG A 112 5.47 -24.74 14.81
CA ARG A 112 5.73 -26.14 14.41
C ARG A 112 5.70 -26.29 12.88
N PRO A 113 6.48 -27.22 12.32
CA PRO A 113 6.38 -27.60 10.92
C PRO A 113 4.96 -28.05 10.54
N SER A 114 4.59 -27.80 9.29
CA SER A 114 3.35 -28.27 8.65
C SER A 114 3.64 -28.67 7.20
N GLU A 115 2.68 -29.28 6.52
CA GLU A 115 2.81 -29.63 5.08
C GLU A 115 3.10 -28.41 4.20
N LYS A 116 2.49 -27.26 4.52
CA LYS A 116 2.71 -26.00 3.78
C LYS A 116 4.04 -25.35 4.14
N CYS A 117 4.51 -25.56 5.37
CA CYS A 117 5.70 -24.92 5.91
C CYS A 117 6.52 -25.88 6.75
N SER A 118 7.49 -26.55 6.12
CA SER A 118 8.32 -27.57 6.75
C SER A 118 9.33 -27.01 7.75
N LYS A 119 9.71 -25.73 7.61
CA LYS A 119 10.68 -25.08 8.50
C LYS A 119 10.41 -23.58 8.62
N TRP A 120 10.13 -23.13 9.84
CA TRP A 120 10.09 -21.72 10.19
C TRP A 120 11.45 -21.24 10.65
N ILE A 121 11.84 -20.07 10.17
CA ILE A 121 13.14 -19.45 10.47
C ILE A 121 12.89 -18.05 11.03
N LEU A 122 13.44 -17.74 12.19
CA LEU A 122 13.39 -16.36 12.72
C LEU A 122 14.11 -15.43 11.74
N LEU A 123 13.46 -14.35 11.30
CA LEU A 123 14.01 -13.44 10.30
C LEU A 123 15.29 -12.75 10.78
N GLU A 124 15.40 -12.46 12.07
CA GLU A 124 16.63 -11.95 12.68
C GLU A 124 17.81 -12.89 12.42
N ASP A 125 17.63 -14.19 12.67
CA ASP A 125 18.65 -15.21 12.42
C ASP A 125 18.87 -15.49 10.93
N TYR A 126 17.83 -15.32 10.11
CA TYR A 126 17.97 -15.40 8.65
C TYR A 126 18.87 -14.27 8.15
N ARG A 127 18.63 -13.02 8.59
CA ARG A 127 19.45 -11.85 8.22
C ARG A 127 20.90 -11.97 8.68
N LYS A 128 21.17 -12.59 9.83
CA LYS A 128 22.56 -12.87 10.28
C LYS A 128 23.32 -13.85 9.38
N ARG A 129 22.63 -14.66 8.58
CA ARG A 129 23.22 -15.70 7.71
C ARG A 129 23.38 -15.29 6.25
N VAL A 130 22.63 -14.30 5.79
CA VAL A 130 22.77 -13.81 4.41
C VAL A 130 23.99 -12.91 4.28
N GLN A 131 24.68 -12.98 3.14
CA GLN A 131 25.86 -12.17 2.87
C GLN A 131 25.52 -10.68 2.68
N ASN A 132 24.35 -10.39 2.11
CA ASN A 132 23.90 -9.03 1.83
C ASN A 132 22.45 -8.85 2.31
N VAL A 133 22.29 -8.17 3.45
CA VAL A 133 20.97 -7.91 4.05
C VAL A 133 20.15 -6.95 3.19
N THR A 134 20.79 -5.95 2.58
CA THR A 134 20.11 -4.98 1.69
C THR A 134 19.50 -5.69 0.49
N GLU A 135 20.26 -6.56 -0.18
CA GLU A 135 19.74 -7.32 -1.31
C GLU A 135 18.62 -8.30 -0.89
N PHE A 136 18.72 -8.88 0.31
CA PHE A 136 17.64 -9.71 0.85
C PHE A 136 16.36 -8.89 1.04
N ASP A 137 16.43 -7.70 1.66
CA ASP A 137 15.27 -6.82 1.83
C ASP A 137 14.70 -6.36 0.47
N ASP A 138 15.56 -6.00 -0.48
CA ASP A 138 15.13 -5.64 -1.82
C ASP A 138 14.45 -6.83 -2.53
N SER A 139 14.88 -8.07 -2.24
CA SER A 139 14.21 -9.27 -2.71
C SER A 139 12.82 -9.48 -2.08
N LEU A 140 12.63 -9.10 -0.81
CA LEU A 140 11.31 -9.09 -0.17
C LEU A 140 10.41 -8.06 -0.86
N LEU A 141 10.93 -6.86 -1.11
CA LEU A 141 10.17 -5.78 -1.77
C LEU A 141 9.72 -6.18 -3.19
N ARG A 142 10.58 -6.85 -3.97
CA ARG A 142 10.20 -7.43 -5.28
C ARG A 142 9.15 -8.54 -5.16
N ASN A 143 9.08 -9.23 -4.03
CA ASN A 143 8.04 -10.22 -3.77
C ASN A 143 6.73 -9.60 -3.29
N PHE A 144 6.76 -8.40 -2.70
CA PHE A 144 5.59 -7.71 -2.15
C PHE A 144 4.94 -6.73 -3.15
N THR A 145 5.50 -6.59 -4.35
CA THR A 145 5.02 -5.64 -5.37
C THR A 145 4.95 -6.27 -6.75
N LEU A 146 4.22 -5.63 -7.66
CA LEU A 146 4.21 -5.96 -9.09
C LEU A 146 5.35 -5.29 -9.86
N VAL A 147 6.05 -4.33 -9.24
CA VAL A 147 7.03 -3.47 -9.92
C VAL A 147 8.21 -4.30 -10.40
N THR A 148 8.48 -4.18 -11.71
CA THR A 148 9.59 -4.83 -12.39
C THR A 148 10.05 -3.93 -13.54
N GLN A 149 11.29 -4.10 -14.00
CA GLN A 149 11.87 -3.29 -15.08
C GLN A 149 11.23 -3.58 -16.44
N HIS A 150 10.87 -4.85 -16.69
CA HIS A 150 10.37 -5.34 -17.98
C HIS A 150 9.00 -6.03 -17.81
N PRO A 151 7.95 -5.31 -17.40
CA PRO A 151 6.62 -5.89 -17.15
C PRO A 151 6.04 -6.57 -18.39
N GLU A 152 6.34 -6.08 -19.59
CA GLU A 152 5.94 -6.66 -20.88
C GLU A 152 6.52 -8.06 -21.13
N VAL A 153 7.69 -8.36 -20.57
CA VAL A 153 8.34 -9.67 -20.68
C VAL A 153 7.88 -10.60 -19.55
N ILE A 154 7.76 -10.07 -18.33
CA ILE A 154 7.41 -10.86 -17.15
C ILE A 154 5.92 -11.21 -17.10
N TYR A 155 5.05 -10.27 -17.47
CA TYR A 155 3.60 -10.41 -17.42
C TYR A 155 3.03 -10.57 -18.82
N THR A 156 3.30 -11.72 -19.43
CA THR A 156 2.94 -12.03 -20.83
C THR A 156 1.44 -12.04 -21.09
N ASN A 157 0.61 -12.24 -20.06
CA ASN A 157 -0.84 -12.16 -20.14
C ASN A 157 -1.47 -11.85 -18.76
N GLN A 158 -2.77 -11.60 -18.78
CA GLN A 158 -3.54 -11.23 -17.58
C GLN A 158 -3.48 -12.30 -16.47
N ASN A 159 -3.45 -13.59 -16.80
CA ASN A 159 -3.42 -14.65 -15.80
C ASN A 159 -2.09 -14.67 -15.03
N VAL A 160 -0.98 -14.36 -15.69
CA VAL A 160 0.35 -14.33 -15.06
C VAL A 160 0.43 -13.18 -14.04
N VAL A 161 -0.01 -11.97 -14.43
CA VAL A 161 -0.01 -10.82 -13.50
C VAL A 161 -1.02 -11.01 -12.37
N TRP A 162 -2.19 -11.59 -12.64
CA TRP A 162 -3.20 -11.86 -11.62
C TRP A 162 -2.71 -12.88 -10.59
N SER A 163 -2.08 -13.96 -11.04
CA SER A 163 -1.46 -14.96 -10.15
C SER A 163 -0.37 -14.35 -9.27
N LYS A 164 0.48 -13.47 -9.82
CA LYS A 164 1.48 -12.73 -9.02
C LYS A 164 0.80 -11.77 -8.03
N PHE A 165 -0.23 -11.04 -8.46
CA PHE A 165 -0.99 -10.13 -7.62
C PHE A 165 -1.60 -10.85 -6.42
N GLU A 166 -2.31 -11.96 -6.61
CA GLU A 166 -2.87 -12.77 -5.53
C GLU A 166 -1.78 -13.35 -4.60
N THR A 167 -0.67 -13.81 -5.18
CA THR A 167 0.47 -14.33 -4.42
C THR A 167 1.07 -13.27 -3.49
N ILE A 168 1.09 -12.00 -3.88
CA ILE A 168 1.53 -10.89 -3.02
C ILE A 168 0.67 -10.83 -1.76
N PHE A 169 -0.67 -10.81 -1.88
CA PHE A 169 -1.57 -10.73 -0.71
C PHE A 169 -1.44 -11.95 0.20
N PHE A 170 -1.30 -13.14 -0.38
CA PHE A 170 -1.04 -14.35 0.39
C PHE A 170 0.26 -14.26 1.19
N THR A 171 1.31 -13.73 0.56
CA THR A 171 2.64 -13.57 1.15
C THR A 171 2.60 -12.59 2.32
N ILE A 172 2.05 -11.39 2.13
CA ILE A 172 2.08 -10.33 3.15
C ILE A 172 1.02 -10.49 4.23
N SER A 173 -0.01 -11.32 4.01
CA SER A 173 -1.12 -11.53 4.95
C SER A 173 -0.64 -11.91 6.35
N GLY A 174 0.35 -12.81 6.44
CA GLY A 174 0.91 -13.23 7.73
C GLY A 174 1.62 -12.11 8.49
N LEU A 175 2.10 -11.07 7.81
CA LEU A 175 2.66 -9.88 8.47
C LEU A 175 1.55 -8.97 8.98
N ILE A 176 0.58 -8.66 8.11
CA ILE A 176 -0.43 -7.64 8.35
C ILE A 176 -1.43 -8.07 9.43
N HIS A 177 -1.86 -9.33 9.44
CA HIS A 177 -2.88 -9.82 10.37
C HIS A 177 -2.35 -10.16 11.77
N TYR A 178 -1.11 -9.81 12.10
CA TYR A 178 -0.64 -9.85 13.49
C TYR A 178 -1.17 -8.62 14.23
N ALA A 179 -1.90 -8.79 15.34
CA ALA A 179 -2.71 -7.73 15.97
C ALA A 179 -2.00 -6.39 16.23
N PRO A 180 -0.73 -6.33 16.68
CA PRO A 180 0.01 -5.07 16.77
C PRO A 180 0.33 -4.45 15.40
N VAL A 181 0.72 -5.26 14.42
CA VAL A 181 1.00 -4.79 13.06
C VAL A 181 -0.28 -4.34 12.36
N PHE A 182 -1.40 -5.03 12.57
CA PHE A 182 -2.69 -4.64 12.00
C PHE A 182 -3.07 -3.21 12.42
N ARG A 183 -2.98 -2.90 13.72
CA ARG A 183 -3.20 -1.54 14.24
C ARG A 183 -2.29 -0.51 13.58
N ASP A 184 -1.00 -0.81 13.51
CA ASP A 184 -0.03 0.10 12.89
C ASP A 184 -0.26 0.26 11.38
N TYR A 185 -0.68 -0.81 10.69
CA TYR A 185 -0.99 -0.78 9.26
C TYR A 185 -2.19 0.14 8.99
N VAL A 186 -3.27 0.01 9.78
CA VAL A 186 -4.43 0.89 9.68
C VAL A 186 -4.03 2.35 9.94
N PHE A 187 -3.28 2.61 11.01
CA PHE A 187 -2.79 3.96 11.32
C PHE A 187 -1.93 4.52 10.18
N ARG A 188 -0.97 3.73 9.70
CA ARG A 188 -0.07 4.10 8.61
C ARG A 188 -0.82 4.38 7.31
N SER A 189 -1.88 3.63 7.01
CA SER A 189 -2.71 3.87 5.83
C SER A 189 -3.36 5.25 5.88
N MET A 190 -3.94 5.65 7.02
CA MET A 190 -4.50 7.00 7.17
C MET A 190 -3.41 8.06 7.10
N GLN A 191 -2.23 7.80 7.68
CA GLN A 191 -1.10 8.73 7.61
C GLN A 191 -0.66 8.98 6.17
N GLU A 192 -0.45 7.93 5.35
CA GLU A 192 0.01 8.09 3.96
C GLU A 192 -1.04 8.81 3.09
N PHE A 193 -2.33 8.57 3.32
CA PHE A 193 -3.41 9.29 2.63
C PHE A 193 -3.54 10.75 3.09
N TYR A 194 -3.37 11.00 4.38
CA TYR A 194 -3.36 12.35 4.95
C TYR A 194 -2.17 13.18 4.42
N GLU A 195 -0.98 12.56 4.31
CA GLU A 195 0.21 13.18 3.71
C GLU A 195 0.00 13.55 2.23
N ASP A 196 -0.93 12.87 1.54
CA ASP A 196 -1.39 13.23 0.20
C ASP A 196 -2.61 14.16 0.22
N ASN A 197 -2.99 14.80 1.33
CA ASN A 197 -4.16 15.67 1.46
C ASN A 197 -5.51 14.99 1.16
N VAL A 198 -5.64 13.68 1.40
CA VAL A 198 -6.94 13.01 1.39
C VAL A 198 -7.60 13.18 2.76
N LEU A 199 -8.84 13.68 2.77
CA LEU A 199 -9.53 14.04 4.00
C LEU A 199 -10.40 12.91 4.58
N TYR A 200 -10.77 11.92 3.77
CA TYR A 200 -11.68 10.84 4.15
C TYR A 200 -11.43 9.57 3.33
N MET A 201 -11.63 8.39 3.92
CA MET A 201 -11.39 7.10 3.27
C MET A 201 -12.57 6.14 3.43
N GLU A 202 -12.96 5.49 2.34
CA GLU A 202 -13.87 4.32 2.36
C GLU A 202 -13.09 3.07 1.99
N ILE A 203 -12.94 2.18 2.97
CA ILE A 203 -12.10 0.99 2.89
C ILE A 203 -12.98 -0.24 2.76
N ARG A 204 -12.79 -1.00 1.68
CA ARG A 204 -13.40 -2.31 1.48
C ARG A 204 -12.60 -3.36 2.22
N ALA A 205 -13.23 -4.00 3.19
CA ALA A 205 -12.57 -4.98 4.05
C ALA A 205 -13.28 -6.33 3.98
N ARG A 206 -12.47 -7.40 3.97
CA ARG A 206 -12.97 -8.78 4.14
C ARG A 206 -13.05 -9.19 5.60
N LEU A 207 -12.49 -8.39 6.51
CA LEU A 207 -12.42 -8.67 7.95
C LEU A 207 -11.79 -10.03 8.25
N LEU A 208 -10.66 -10.34 7.58
CA LEU A 208 -9.94 -11.58 7.81
C LEU A 208 -9.48 -11.69 9.28
N PRO A 209 -9.41 -12.91 9.85
CA PRO A 209 -9.02 -13.11 11.24
C PRO A 209 -7.66 -12.50 11.56
N VAL A 210 -7.63 -11.67 12.60
CA VAL A 210 -6.40 -11.09 13.17
C VAL A 210 -5.91 -12.00 14.29
N TYR A 211 -4.61 -12.23 14.39
CA TYR A 211 -4.04 -13.17 15.35
C TYR A 211 -3.05 -12.50 16.32
N GLU A 212 -2.97 -13.03 17.53
CA GLU A 212 -2.02 -12.65 18.57
C GLU A 212 -0.73 -13.46 18.52
N LEU A 213 0.30 -13.03 19.23
CA LEU A 213 1.60 -13.73 19.26
C LEU A 213 1.47 -15.18 19.78
N SER A 214 0.47 -15.42 20.64
CA SER A 214 0.08 -16.74 21.15
C SER A 214 -0.51 -17.66 20.08
N GLY A 215 -0.97 -17.11 18.96
CA GLY A 215 -1.74 -17.80 17.93
C GLY A 215 -3.24 -17.79 18.13
N GLU A 216 -3.76 -17.15 19.18
CA GLU A 216 -5.18 -16.87 19.36
C GLU A 216 -5.67 -15.94 18.23
N HIS A 217 -6.92 -16.13 17.80
CA HIS A 217 -7.54 -15.35 16.73
C HIS A 217 -8.68 -14.50 17.27
N HIS A 218 -8.78 -13.28 16.76
CA HIS A 218 -9.87 -12.35 16.96
C HIS A 218 -10.89 -12.46 15.83
N ASP A 219 -12.13 -12.12 16.14
CA ASP A 219 -13.25 -12.14 15.21
C ASP A 219 -13.41 -10.83 14.42
N GLU A 220 -14.47 -10.77 13.61
CA GLU A 220 -14.81 -9.62 12.79
C GLU A 220 -15.17 -8.39 13.64
N GLU A 221 -15.87 -8.59 14.77
CA GLU A 221 -16.27 -7.51 15.68
C GLU A 221 -15.04 -6.80 16.26
N TRP A 222 -14.06 -7.58 16.72
CA TRP A 222 -12.78 -7.05 17.18
C TRP A 222 -12.06 -6.25 16.09
N SER A 223 -12.09 -6.73 14.85
CA SER A 223 -11.43 -6.07 13.71
C SER A 223 -12.09 -4.74 13.39
N VAL A 224 -13.43 -4.69 13.34
CA VAL A 224 -14.21 -3.45 13.13
C VAL A 224 -13.96 -2.46 14.27
N LYS A 225 -13.97 -2.92 15.52
CA LYS A 225 -13.65 -2.10 16.68
C LYS A 225 -12.25 -1.53 16.60
N THR A 226 -11.27 -2.34 16.17
CA THR A 226 -9.89 -1.89 15.99
C THR A 226 -9.77 -0.80 14.93
N TYR A 227 -10.46 -0.91 13.78
CA TYR A 227 -10.52 0.18 12.80
C TYR A 227 -11.07 1.47 13.42
N GLN A 228 -12.16 1.37 14.18
CA GLN A 228 -12.79 2.52 14.84
C GLN A 228 -11.85 3.20 15.84
N GLU A 229 -11.24 2.42 16.74
CA GLU A 229 -10.33 2.93 17.77
C GLU A 229 -9.10 3.62 17.16
N VAL A 230 -8.49 2.98 16.15
CA VAL A 230 -7.30 3.53 15.47
C VAL A 230 -7.67 4.79 14.70
N ALA A 231 -8.82 4.82 14.02
CA ALA A 231 -9.31 6.01 13.32
C ALA A 231 -9.60 7.18 14.28
N GLN A 232 -10.26 6.93 15.41
CA GLN A 232 -10.51 7.94 16.42
C GLN A 232 -9.20 8.56 16.93
N LYS A 233 -8.22 7.72 17.29
CA LYS A 233 -6.90 8.16 17.73
C LYS A 233 -6.15 8.96 16.66
N PHE A 234 -6.30 8.60 15.39
CA PHE A 234 -5.68 9.34 14.30
C PHE A 234 -6.29 10.74 14.16
N VAL A 235 -7.63 10.85 14.20
CA VAL A 235 -8.36 12.13 14.12
C VAL A 235 -8.04 13.06 15.30
N GLU A 236 -7.83 12.51 16.51
CA GLU A 236 -7.42 13.31 17.68
C GLU A 236 -6.11 14.08 17.45
N THR A 237 -5.20 13.53 16.65
CA THR A 237 -3.92 14.18 16.30
C THR A 237 -3.92 14.86 14.93
N HIS A 238 -4.98 14.67 14.13
CA HIS A 238 -5.14 15.21 12.78
C HIS A 238 -6.58 15.70 12.56
N PRO A 239 -6.98 16.85 13.15
CA PRO A 239 -8.37 17.30 13.16
C PRO A 239 -8.94 17.66 11.77
N GLU A 240 -8.08 17.87 10.76
CA GLU A 240 -8.44 18.08 9.35
C GLU A 240 -8.90 16.78 8.67
N PHE A 241 -8.50 15.61 9.20
CA PHE A 241 -8.90 14.31 8.68
C PHE A 241 -10.28 13.95 9.24
N ILE A 242 -11.25 13.73 8.34
CA ILE A 242 -12.66 13.47 8.69
C ILE A 242 -12.83 12.07 9.31
N GLY A 243 -12.01 11.11 8.89
CA GLY A 243 -12.04 9.73 9.38
C GLY A 243 -12.22 8.70 8.26
N ILE A 244 -12.66 7.50 8.65
CA ILE A 244 -12.83 6.37 7.73
C ILE A 244 -14.21 5.72 7.86
N LYS A 245 -14.65 5.03 6.80
CA LYS A 245 -15.73 4.04 6.86
C LYS A 245 -15.26 2.72 6.28
N ILE A 246 -15.81 1.63 6.83
CA ILE A 246 -15.58 0.28 6.34
C ILE A 246 -16.79 -0.16 5.52
N ILE A 247 -16.52 -0.70 4.33
CA ILE A 247 -17.50 -1.38 3.48
C ILE A 247 -17.15 -2.86 3.53
N TYR A 248 -18.02 -3.67 4.10
CA TYR A 248 -17.84 -5.12 4.05
C TYR A 248 -17.87 -5.61 2.60
N SER A 249 -16.92 -6.45 2.23
CA SER A 249 -16.82 -7.04 0.90
C SER A 249 -16.48 -8.52 0.98
N ASP A 250 -17.18 -9.35 0.21
CA ASP A 250 -16.93 -10.79 0.11
C ASP A 250 -16.10 -11.14 -1.14
N HIS A 251 -15.51 -12.34 -1.16
CA HIS A 251 -14.83 -12.88 -2.34
C HIS A 251 -15.87 -13.28 -3.39
N ARG A 252 -15.74 -12.76 -4.61
CA ARG A 252 -16.52 -13.22 -5.77
C ARG A 252 -15.93 -14.48 -6.39
#